data_AF-A0A7V1IG56-F1
#
_entry.id   AF-A0A7V1IG56-F1
#
_cell.length_a   1.000
_cell.length_b   1.000
_cell.length_c   1.000
_cell.angle_alpha   90.00
_cell.angle_beta   90.00
_cell.angle_gamma   90.00
#
_symmetry.space_group_name_H-M   'P 1'
#
loop_
_entity.id
_entity.type
_entity.pdbx_description
1 polymer ?
#
loop_
_entity_poly.entity_id
_entity_poly.type
_entity_poly.pdbx_seq_one_letter_code
_entity_poly.pdbx_strand_id
1 'polypeptide(L)'
;MFGKHLVDRGLLREEDLIEALERQEQMHVSFGRLAYQLGLMTLDQVMETLSAQHDSRLQFGAIAVEKGFLDQDQVEAVLAAQKDTRMPLGQVLATLGYLDPETLDKELRIYHAQNPEKDLR
;
A
#
# COMPACT_ATOMS: atom_id res chain seq x y z
N MET A 1 -3.83 16.36 -5.86
CA MET A 1 -3.09 15.10 -5.66
C MET A 1 -1.95 15.13 -6.65
N PHE A 2 -0.78 14.58 -6.31
CA PHE A 2 0.40 14.65 -7.18
C PHE A 2 0.15 14.04 -8.57
N GLY A 3 -0.55 12.90 -8.65
CA GLY A 3 -0.90 12.28 -9.95
C GLY A 3 -1.70 13.21 -10.88
N LYS A 4 -2.69 13.94 -10.35
CA LYS A 4 -3.46 14.92 -11.14
C LYS A 4 -2.59 16.06 -11.65
N HIS A 5 -1.64 16.54 -10.84
CA HIS A 5 -0.67 17.56 -11.26
C HIS A 5 0.14 17.10 -12.48
N LEU A 6 0.57 15.83 -12.52
CA LEU A 6 1.29 15.28 -13.67
C LEU A 6 0.41 15.24 -14.94
N VAL A 7 -0.87 14.88 -14.79
CA VAL A 7 -1.84 14.89 -15.90
C VAL A 7 -2.10 16.30 -16.41
N ASP A 8 -2.34 17.25 -15.50
CA ASP A 8 -2.60 18.66 -15.85
C ASP A 8 -1.41 19.30 -16.60
N ARG A 9 -0.19 18.80 -16.36
CA ARG A 9 1.03 19.23 -17.06
C ARG A 9 1.32 18.45 -18.35
N GLY A 10 0.49 17.48 -18.72
CA GLY A 10 0.65 16.65 -19.91
C GLY A 10 1.83 15.66 -19.82
N LEU A 11 2.34 15.39 -18.62
CA LEU A 11 3.46 14.48 -18.38
C LEU A 11 3.01 13.02 -18.14
N LEU A 12 1.73 12.83 -17.87
CA LEU A 12 1.10 11.53 -17.62
C LEU A 12 -0.29 11.54 -18.26
N ARG A 13 -0.68 10.46 -18.94
CA ARG A 13 -2.06 10.33 -19.42
C ARG A 13 -2.97 9.89 -18.28
N GLU A 14 -4.25 10.26 -18.33
CA GLU A 14 -5.21 9.88 -17.29
C GLU A 14 -5.37 8.36 -17.17
N GLU A 15 -5.32 7.64 -18.29
CA GLU A 15 -5.32 6.16 -18.33
C GLU A 15 -4.11 5.55 -17.60
N ASP A 16 -2.90 6.10 -17.80
CA ASP A 16 -1.68 5.63 -17.14
C ASP A 16 -1.72 5.93 -15.63
N LEU A 17 -2.35 7.04 -15.23
CA LEU A 17 -2.58 7.37 -13.83
C LEU A 17 -3.53 6.36 -13.16
N ILE A 18 -4.61 5.98 -13.85
CA ILE A 18 -5.56 4.97 -13.34
C ILE A 18 -4.85 3.63 -13.17
N GLU A 19 -4.11 3.16 -14.19
CA GLU A 19 -3.34 1.92 -14.08
C GLU A 19 -2.34 1.98 -12.92
N ALA A 20 -1.58 3.08 -12.79
CA ALA A 20 -0.62 3.22 -11.70
C ALA A 20 -1.28 3.18 -10.31
N LEU A 21 -2.48 3.75 -10.15
CA LEU A 21 -3.23 3.68 -8.89
C LEU A 21 -3.71 2.25 -8.59
N GLU A 22 -4.21 1.53 -9.59
CA GLU A 22 -4.61 0.12 -9.43
C GLU A 22 -3.42 -0.76 -9.06
N ARG A 23 -2.26 -0.56 -9.71
CA ARG A 23 -1.01 -1.28 -9.39
C ARG A 23 -0.52 -0.96 -7.99
N GLN A 24 -0.56 0.31 -7.60
CA GLN A 24 -0.17 0.75 -6.27
C GLN A 24 -0.97 0.01 -5.19
N GLU A 25 -2.29 -0.12 -5.36
CA GLU A 25 -3.15 -0.85 -4.42
C GLU A 25 -2.81 -2.35 -4.33
N GLN A 26 -2.38 -2.96 -5.43
CA GLN A 26 -1.99 -4.38 -5.47
C GLN A 26 -0.61 -4.66 -4.88
N MET A 27 0.27 -3.65 -4.78
CA MET A 27 1.65 -3.81 -4.29
C MET A 27 1.79 -3.83 -2.76
N HIS A 28 0.68 -3.77 -2.02
CA HIS A 28 0.70 -3.76 -0.57
C HIS A 28 1.20 -5.10 0.01
N VAL A 29 1.99 -5.03 1.08
CA VAL A 29 2.40 -6.23 1.81
C VAL A 29 1.15 -6.91 2.37
N SER A 30 1.02 -8.23 2.15
CA SER A 30 -0.15 -8.97 2.64
C SER A 30 -0.20 -8.98 4.16
N PHE A 31 -1.41 -8.95 4.71
CA PHE A 31 -1.64 -8.89 6.16
C PHE A 31 -0.88 -10.00 6.90
N GLY A 32 -1.04 -11.26 6.47
CA GLY A 32 -0.37 -12.40 7.10
C GLY A 32 1.15 -12.32 7.06
N ARG A 33 1.74 -11.82 5.97
CA ARG A 33 3.19 -11.61 5.89
C ARG A 33 3.64 -10.55 6.88
N LEU A 34 2.88 -9.47 7.01
CA LEU A 34 3.21 -8.39 7.92
C LEU A 34 3.05 -8.82 9.39
N ALA A 35 2.00 -9.57 9.72
CA ALA A 35 1.81 -10.15 11.05
C ALA A 35 2.98 -11.06 11.45
N TYR A 36 3.52 -11.85 10.51
CA TYR A 36 4.74 -12.63 10.72
C TYR A 36 5.98 -11.74 10.95
N GLN A 37 6.17 -10.71 10.12
CA GLN A 37 7.32 -9.79 10.24
C GLN A 37 7.32 -9.01 11.55
N LEU A 38 6.14 -8.68 12.08
CA LEU A 38 5.96 -8.02 13.37
C LEU A 38 6.11 -8.99 14.57
N GLY A 39 6.30 -10.29 14.31
CA GLY A 39 6.40 -11.31 15.36
C GLY A 39 5.08 -11.63 16.07
N LEU A 40 3.95 -11.19 15.51
CA LEU A 40 2.61 -11.40 16.06
C LEU A 40 2.05 -12.78 15.70
N MET A 41 2.51 -13.36 14.60
CA MET A 41 2.16 -14.71 14.18
C MET A 41 3.40 -15.49 13.75
N THR A 42 3.38 -16.81 13.94
CA THR A 42 4.36 -17.72 13.34
C THR A 42 4.00 -18.03 11.88
N LEU A 43 4.96 -18.56 11.12
CA LEU A 43 4.70 -19.00 9.75
C LEU A 43 3.58 -20.06 9.70
N ASP A 44 3.57 -21.00 10.65
CA ASP A 44 2.55 -22.05 10.72
C ASP A 44 1.15 -21.46 10.96
N GLN A 45 1.02 -20.50 11.89
CA GLN A 45 -0.23 -19.79 12.15
C GLN A 45 -0.72 -19.02 10.92
N VAL A 46 0.19 -18.41 10.17
CA VAL A 46 -0.15 -17.72 8.92
C VAL A 46 -0.67 -18.71 7.89
N MET A 47 0.02 -19.83 7.68
CA MET A 47 -0.40 -20.86 6.72
C MET A 47 -1.74 -21.47 7.09
N GLU A 48 -1.98 -21.75 8.37
CA GLU A 48 -3.26 -22.26 8.85
C GLU A 48 -4.40 -21.25 8.63
N THR A 49 -4.13 -19.96 8.86
CA THR A 49 -5.10 -18.89 8.62
C THR A 49 -5.40 -18.73 7.12
N LEU A 50 -4.40 -18.81 6.25
CA LEU A 50 -4.59 -18.80 4.78
C LEU A 50 -5.43 -19.98 4.32
N SER A 51 -5.17 -21.18 4.85
CA SER A 51 -5.95 -22.38 4.53
C SER A 51 -7.41 -22.21 4.96
N ALA A 52 -7.65 -21.71 6.18
CA ALA A 52 -9.01 -21.45 6.66
C ALA A 52 -9.71 -20.32 5.89
N GLN A 53 -8.95 -19.33 5.40
CA GLN A 53 -9.50 -18.25 4.57
C GLN A 53 -9.97 -18.75 3.21
N HIS A 54 -9.26 -19.70 2.60
CA HIS A 54 -9.65 -20.29 1.32
C HIS A 54 -11.05 -20.93 1.37
N ASP A 55 -11.39 -21.53 2.51
CA ASP A 55 -12.66 -22.23 2.72
C ASP A 55 -13.73 -21.35 3.39
N SER A 56 -13.44 -20.06 3.57
CA SER A 56 -14.27 -19.09 4.31
C SER A 56 -14.52 -17.81 3.50
N ARG A 57 -15.56 -17.06 3.87
CA ARG A 57 -15.78 -15.67 3.39
C ARG A 57 -15.16 -14.62 4.31
N LEU A 58 -14.54 -15.04 5.41
CA LEU A 58 -13.98 -14.14 6.40
C LEU A 58 -12.63 -13.56 5.94
N GLN A 59 -12.33 -12.37 6.42
CA GLN A 59 -11.03 -11.73 6.21
C GLN A 59 -9.97 -12.40 7.09
N PHE A 60 -8.72 -12.39 6.63
CA PHE A 60 -7.59 -13.01 7.32
C PHE A 60 -7.52 -12.62 8.81
N GLY A 61 -7.62 -11.33 9.12
CA GLY A 61 -7.55 -10.83 10.50
C GLY A 61 -8.68 -11.38 11.38
N ALA A 62 -9.90 -11.50 10.84
CA ALA A 62 -11.03 -12.07 11.58
C ALA A 62 -10.80 -13.55 11.91
N ILE A 63 -10.29 -14.33 10.94
CA ILE A 63 -9.96 -15.75 11.14
C ILE A 63 -8.83 -15.92 12.17
N ALA A 64 -7.81 -15.05 12.11
CA ALA A 64 -6.71 -15.08 13.07
C ALA A 64 -7.20 -14.81 14.51
N VAL A 65 -8.19 -13.91 14.68
CA VAL A 65 -8.84 -13.67 15.98
C VAL A 65 -9.70 -14.85 16.42
N GLU A 66 -10.51 -15.42 15.53
CA GLU A 66 -11.32 -16.61 15.83
C GLU A 66 -10.48 -17.82 16.26
N LYS A 67 -9.28 -17.97 15.69
CA LYS A 67 -8.31 -19.01 16.04
C LYS A 67 -7.49 -18.68 17.30
N GLY A 68 -7.61 -17.48 17.86
CA GLY A 68 -6.83 -17.02 19.01
C GLY A 68 -5.35 -16.77 18.70
N PHE A 69 -5.00 -16.59 17.43
CA PHE A 69 -3.63 -16.26 17.01
C PHE A 69 -3.34 -14.78 17.16
N LEU A 70 -4.36 -13.94 16.97
CA LEU A 70 -4.30 -12.50 17.20
C LEU A 70 -5.44 -12.06 18.12
N ASP A 71 -5.23 -10.97 18.84
CA ASP A 71 -6.31 -10.18 19.42
C ASP A 71 -6.66 -8.97 18.53
N GLN A 72 -7.69 -8.23 18.92
CA GLN A 72 -8.18 -7.08 18.15
C GLN A 72 -7.13 -5.96 18.06
N ASP A 73 -6.35 -5.72 19.12
CA ASP A 73 -5.35 -4.66 19.17
C ASP A 73 -4.17 -5.01 18.25
N GLN A 74 -3.77 -6.28 18.19
CA GLN A 74 -2.76 -6.78 17.29
C GLN A 74 -3.23 -6.72 15.83
N VAL A 75 -4.51 -6.98 15.55
CA VAL A 75 -5.07 -6.76 14.21
C VAL A 75 -4.97 -5.30 13.80
N GLU A 76 -5.32 -4.37 14.70
CA GLU A 76 -5.20 -2.93 14.43
C GLU A 76 -3.74 -2.51 14.20
N ALA A 77 -2.79 -3.06 14.96
CA ALA A 77 -1.37 -2.81 14.76
C ALA A 77 -0.88 -3.27 13.38
N VAL A 78 -1.30 -4.45 12.91
CA VAL A 78 -0.98 -4.94 11.57
C VAL A 78 -1.61 -4.04 10.49
N LEU A 79 -2.88 -3.64 10.65
CA LEU A 79 -3.54 -2.73 9.71
C LEU A 79 -2.86 -1.35 9.64
N ALA A 80 -2.41 -0.82 10.77
CA ALA A 80 -1.66 0.43 10.83
C ALA A 80 -0.34 0.30 10.08
N ALA A 81 0.46 -0.74 10.39
CA ALA A 81 1.71 -0.99 9.69
C ALA A 81 1.51 -1.25 8.19
N GLN A 82 0.39 -1.89 7.79
CA GLN A 82 0.09 -2.17 6.39
C GLN A 82 -0.13 -0.88 5.59
N LYS A 83 -0.76 0.13 6.21
CA LYS A 83 -0.94 1.45 5.58
C LYS A 83 0.40 2.13 5.29
N ASP A 84 1.38 1.96 6.17
CA ASP A 84 2.72 2.54 6.02
C ASP A 84 3.57 1.82 4.96
N THR A 85 3.22 0.59 4.58
CA THR A 85 3.90 -0.13 3.48
C THR A 85 3.49 0.34 2.09
N ARG A 86 2.51 1.24 1.96
CA ARG A 86 2.03 1.72 0.66
C ARG A 86 3.14 2.50 -0.05
N MET A 87 3.62 1.95 -1.16
CA MET A 87 4.60 2.62 -2.01
C MET A 87 4.03 3.96 -2.52
N PRO A 88 4.75 5.09 -2.40
CA PRO A 88 4.30 6.37 -2.92
C PRO A 88 4.01 6.32 -4.42
N LEU A 89 3.01 7.07 -4.89
CA LEU A 89 2.57 7.03 -6.28
C LEU A 89 3.70 7.36 -7.25
N GLY A 90 4.58 8.31 -6.91
CA GLY A 90 5.75 8.63 -7.73
C GLY A 90 6.69 7.44 -7.93
N GLN A 91 6.91 6.62 -6.90
CA GLN A 91 7.76 5.43 -7.01
C GLN A 91 7.09 4.33 -7.86
N VAL A 92 5.76 4.20 -7.80
CA VAL A 92 5.01 3.30 -8.68
C VAL A 92 5.12 3.76 -10.14
N LEU A 93 4.93 5.05 -10.42
CA LEU A 93 5.08 5.62 -11.77
C LEU A 93 6.48 5.40 -12.35
N ALA A 94 7.52 5.55 -11.52
CA ALA A 94 8.91 5.25 -11.92
C ALA A 94 9.12 3.75 -12.20
N THR A 95 8.56 2.88 -11.35
CA THR A 95 8.68 1.42 -11.48
C THR A 95 7.98 0.90 -12.73
N LEU A 96 6.84 1.50 -13.10
CA LEU A 96 6.08 1.17 -14.31
C LEU A 96 6.69 1.82 -15.58
N GLY A 97 7.68 2.70 -15.42
CA GLY A 97 8.37 3.36 -16.53
C GLY A 97 7.57 4.48 -17.20
N TYR A 98 6.49 4.96 -16.57
CA TYR A 98 5.70 6.07 -17.12
C TYR A 98 6.43 7.41 -17.04
N LEU A 99 7.25 7.61 -16.01
CA LEU A 99 8.09 8.79 -15.84
C LEU A 99 9.44 8.37 -15.28
N ASP A 100 10.50 9.04 -15.72
CA ASP A 100 11.82 8.83 -15.13
C ASP A 100 11.92 9.47 -13.72
N PRO A 101 12.80 8.95 -12.85
CA PRO A 101 12.94 9.45 -11.48
C PRO A 101 13.34 10.93 -11.38
N GLU A 102 14.12 11.47 -12.32
CA GLU A 102 14.57 12.87 -12.28
C GLU A 102 13.41 13.83 -12.55
N THR A 103 12.57 13.51 -13.54
CA THR A 103 11.35 14.26 -13.85
C THR A 103 10.37 14.21 -12.68
N LEU A 104 10.19 13.04 -12.06
CA LEU A 104 9.34 12.90 -10.89
C LEU A 104 9.82 13.75 -9.71
N ASP A 105 11.11 13.74 -9.38
CA ASP A 105 11.69 14.54 -8.30
C ASP A 105 11.53 16.05 -8.56
N LYS A 106 11.77 16.49 -9.80
CA LYS A 106 11.55 17.87 -10.22
C LYS A 106 10.08 18.29 -10.05
N GLU A 107 9.14 17.50 -10.55
CA GLU A 107 7.73 17.83 -10.47
C GLU A 107 7.17 17.74 -9.06
N LEU A 108 7.71 16.84 -8.23
CA LEU A 108 7.34 16.73 -6.82
C LEU A 108 7.72 18.00 -6.05
N ARG A 109 8.94 18.53 -6.28
CA ARG A 109 9.37 19.82 -5.71
C ARG A 109 8.45 20.97 -6.12
N ILE A 110 8.05 21.02 -7.40
CA ILE A 110 7.12 22.03 -7.92
C ILE A 110 5.76 21.89 -7.24
N TYR A 111 5.25 20.66 -7.15
CA TYR A 111 3.97 20.36 -6.52
C TYR A 111 3.95 20.75 -5.04
N HIS A 112 5.01 20.47 -4.27
CA HIS A 112 5.12 20.86 -2.85
C HIS A 112 5.23 22.38 -2.69
N ALA A 113 6.04 23.05 -3.52
CA ALA A 113 6.13 24.52 -3.50
C ALA A 113 4.78 25.20 -3.78
N GLN A 114 3.93 24.59 -4.62
CA GLN A 114 2.58 25.06 -4.93
C GLN A 114 1.53 24.62 -3.90
N ASN A 115 1.82 23.61 -3.08
CA ASN A 115 0.89 23.01 -2.12
C ASN A 115 1.58 22.76 -0.75
N PRO A 116 2.04 23.82 -0.05
CA PRO A 116 2.84 23.69 1.17
C PRO A 116 2.13 22.95 2.32
N GLU A 117 0.80 22.92 2.34
CA GLU A 117 0.03 22.21 3.39
C GLU A 117 0.05 20.67 3.23
N LYS A 118 0.53 20.14 2.10
CA LYS A 118 0.50 18.69 1.80
C LYS A 118 1.83 17.97 2.08
N ASP A 119 2.84 18.68 2.56
CA ASP A 119 4.17 18.15 2.91
C ASP A 119 4.18 17.46 4.29
N LEU A 120 3.06 17.48 5.03
CA LEU A 120 2.92 17.09 6.44
C LEU A 120 2.13 15.80 6.69
N ARG A 121 1.96 14.93 5.68
CA ARG A 121 1.25 13.65 5.83
C ARG A 121 1.99 12.48 5.24
#